data_AF-A0A9W9SAT7-F1
#
_entry.id   AF-A0A9W9SAT7-F1
#
_cell.length_a   1.000
_cell.length_b   1.000
_cell.length_c   1.000
_cell.angle_alpha   90.00
_cell.angle_beta   90.00
_cell.angle_gamma   90.00
#
_symmetry.space_group_name_H-M   'P 1'
#
loop_
_entity.id
_entity.type
_entity.pdbx_description
1 polymer ?
#
loop_
_entity_poly.entity_id
_entity_poly.type
_entity_poly.pdbx_seq_one_letter_code
_entity_poly.pdbx_strand_id
1 'polypeptide(L)'
;MSTNNIAFTAPINPAGASPKLHQDQIWAGLRLKIRSAETFVPKAIQSTTVISETINPTTGNEVTVREVIFVEDRRKVQETVTAYKPSRVVFFQPDGSICSKGTI
;
A
#
# COMPACT_ATOMS: atom_id res chain seq x y z
N MET A 1 -4.29 -23.11 -12.74
CA MET A 1 -4.39 -22.48 -11.40
C MET A 1 -5.64 -21.62 -11.38
N SER A 2 -6.40 -21.66 -10.29
CA SER A 2 -7.56 -20.77 -10.09
C SER A 2 -7.12 -19.48 -9.42
N THR A 3 -7.54 -18.33 -9.95
CA THR A 3 -7.30 -17.01 -9.34
C THR A 3 -8.56 -16.56 -8.61
N ASN A 4 -8.43 -16.15 -7.36
CA ASN A 4 -9.52 -15.55 -6.58
C ASN A 4 -9.37 -14.02 -6.58
N ASN A 5 -10.37 -13.32 -7.12
CA ASN A 5 -10.39 -11.85 -7.16
C ASN A 5 -11.41 -11.34 -6.13
N ILE A 6 -10.93 -10.58 -5.13
CA ILE A 6 -11.77 -10.04 -4.06
C ILE A 6 -11.64 -8.51 -4.06
N ALA A 7 -12.77 -7.81 -4.05
CA ALA A 7 -12.83 -6.35 -3.98
C ALA A 7 -13.69 -5.91 -2.79
N PHE A 8 -13.29 -4.81 -2.15
CA PHE A 8 -14.00 -4.17 -1.05
C PHE A 8 -13.88 -2.66 -1.16
N THR A 9 -14.98 -1.94 -0.89
CA THR A 9 -15.02 -0.47 -0.87
C THR A 9 -15.75 0.03 0.37
N ALA A 10 -15.33 1.20 0.86
CA ALA A 10 -15.96 1.90 1.98
C ALA A 10 -15.80 3.42 1.80
N PRO A 11 -16.73 4.24 2.32
CA PRO A 11 -16.63 5.69 2.23
C PRO A 11 -15.46 6.21 3.07
N ILE A 12 -14.60 7.03 2.46
CA ILE A 12 -13.46 7.66 3.18
C ILE A 12 -13.96 8.66 4.22
N ASN A 13 -14.97 9.45 3.83
CA ASN A 13 -15.67 10.38 4.70
C ASN A 13 -17.10 9.85 4.90
N PRO A 14 -17.34 8.94 5.87
CA PRO A 14 -18.70 8.50 6.19
C PRO A 14 -19.58 9.67 6.65
N ALA A 15 -20.90 9.46 6.70
CA ALA A 15 -21.84 10.47 7.16
C ALA A 15 -21.47 10.95 8.59
N GLY A 16 -21.34 12.27 8.76
CA GLY A 16 -20.94 12.89 10.03
C GLY A 16 -19.44 12.94 10.31
N ALA A 17 -18.59 12.47 9.39
CA ALA A 17 -17.14 12.51 9.57
C ALA A 17 -16.59 13.94 9.75
N SER A 18 -15.82 14.13 10.82
CA SER A 18 -15.04 15.34 11.10
C SER A 18 -13.75 14.95 11.84
N PRO A 19 -12.56 15.36 11.36
CA PRO A 19 -12.31 16.11 10.13
C PRO A 19 -12.57 15.28 8.87
N LYS A 20 -12.80 15.95 7.74
CA LYS A 20 -12.87 15.30 6.42
C LYS A 20 -11.48 15.14 5.84
N LEU A 21 -11.20 13.98 5.27
CA LEU A 21 -9.99 13.74 4.50
C LEU A 21 -10.15 14.23 3.06
N HIS A 22 -9.14 14.95 2.59
CA HIS A 22 -9.00 15.43 1.22
C HIS A 22 -8.07 14.53 0.39
N GLN A 23 -8.13 14.65 -0.94
CA GLN A 23 -7.40 13.75 -1.86
C GLN A 23 -5.89 13.79 -1.68
N ASP A 24 -5.33 14.97 -1.42
CA ASP A 24 -3.91 15.19 -1.11
C ASP A 24 -3.49 14.51 0.20
N GLN A 25 -4.34 14.57 1.22
CA GLN A 25 -4.12 13.88 2.50
C GLN A 25 -4.20 12.36 2.33
N ILE A 26 -5.15 11.87 1.53
CA ILE A 26 -5.24 10.44 1.20
C ILE A 26 -3.98 9.99 0.46
N TRP A 27 -3.52 10.77 -0.53
CA TRP A 27 -2.29 10.49 -1.25
C TRP A 27 -1.07 10.44 -0.33
N ALA A 28 -0.96 11.42 0.57
CA ALA A 28 0.10 11.43 1.58
C ALA A 28 0.04 10.18 2.48
N GLY A 29 -1.16 9.79 2.92
CA GLY A 29 -1.38 8.58 3.70
C GLY A 29 -1.00 7.31 2.94
N LEU A 30 -1.33 7.20 1.65
CA LEU A 30 -0.92 6.08 0.81
C LEU A 30 0.60 5.99 0.68
N ARG A 31 1.29 7.12 0.45
CA ARG A 31 2.77 7.14 0.40
C ARG A 31 3.40 6.77 1.74
N LEU A 32 2.83 7.23 2.86
CA LEU A 32 3.29 6.81 4.19
C LEU A 32 3.09 5.30 4.38
N LYS A 33 1.97 4.75 3.93
CA LYS A 33 1.68 3.31 4.00
C LYS A 33 2.69 2.47 3.21
N ILE A 34 3.25 2.98 2.12
CA ILE A 34 4.35 2.33 1.38
C ILE A 34 5.62 2.26 2.24
N ARG A 35 5.94 3.31 2.96
CA ARG A 35 7.21 3.42 3.72
C ARG A 35 7.15 2.87 5.14
N SER A 36 5.96 2.85 5.74
CA SER A 36 5.72 2.42 7.12
C SER A 36 4.35 1.75 7.22
N ALA A 37 4.28 0.46 6.84
CA ALA A 37 3.03 -0.28 6.88
C ALA A 37 2.56 -0.57 8.32
N GLU A 38 3.50 -0.73 9.26
CA GLU A 38 3.27 -0.89 10.70
C GLU A 38 2.51 0.28 11.31
N THR A 39 2.63 1.50 10.78
CA THR A 39 1.83 2.65 11.24
C THR A 39 0.33 2.44 11.02
N PHE A 40 -0.06 1.62 10.03
CA PHE A 40 -1.46 1.37 9.68
C PHE A 40 -2.00 0.04 10.20
N VAL A 41 -1.14 -0.95 10.37
CA VAL A 41 -1.51 -2.30 10.85
C VAL A 41 -0.51 -2.81 11.89
N PRO A 42 -0.32 -2.12 13.02
CA PRO A 42 0.76 -2.39 13.99
C PRO A 42 0.64 -3.77 14.65
N LYS A 43 -0.55 -4.38 14.64
CA LYS A 43 -0.77 -5.73 15.18
C LYS A 43 -0.32 -6.85 14.24
N ALA A 44 -0.19 -6.56 12.94
CA ALA A 44 0.15 -7.54 11.91
C ALA A 44 1.57 -7.37 11.37
N ILE A 45 2.04 -6.12 11.26
CA ILE A 45 3.34 -5.79 10.72
C ILE A 45 4.23 -5.25 11.83
N GLN A 46 5.40 -5.87 11.99
CA GLN A 46 6.42 -5.48 12.95
C GLN A 46 7.24 -4.30 12.43
N SER A 47 7.69 -4.35 11.18
CA SER A 47 8.52 -3.31 10.58
C SER A 47 8.47 -3.32 9.06
N THR A 48 8.72 -2.14 8.47
CA THR A 48 8.92 -1.93 7.04
C THR A 48 10.31 -1.35 6.81
N THR A 49 11.05 -1.88 5.85
CA THR A 49 12.34 -1.33 5.40
C THR A 49 12.28 -1.06 3.91
N VAL A 50 12.54 0.19 3.51
CA VAL A 50 12.66 0.55 2.09
C VAL A 50 14.02 0.10 1.57
N ILE A 51 14.02 -0.70 0.51
CA ILE A 51 15.23 -1.23 -0.13
C ILE A 51 15.66 -0.30 -1.27
N SER A 52 14.72 0.10 -2.11
CA SER A 52 15.00 1.01 -3.23
C SER A 52 13.78 1.81 -3.64
N GLU A 53 14.04 2.96 -4.26
CA GLU A 53 13.03 3.85 -4.82
C GLU A 53 13.46 4.28 -6.21
N THR A 54 12.55 4.17 -7.16
CA THR A 54 12.81 4.47 -8.57
C THR A 54 11.58 5.12 -9.21
N ILE A 55 11.79 5.75 -10.36
CA ILE A 55 10.69 6.18 -11.24
C ILE A 55 10.68 5.24 -12.43
N ASN A 56 9.55 4.62 -12.71
CA ASN A 56 9.39 3.79 -13.89
C ASN A 56 9.46 4.70 -15.14
N PRO A 57 10.44 4.52 -16.05
CA PRO A 57 10.67 5.45 -17.16
C PRO A 57 9.56 5.44 -18.21
N THR A 58 8.80 4.35 -18.32
CA THR A 58 7.69 4.22 -19.27
C THR A 58 6.42 4.88 -18.75
N THR A 59 6.13 4.73 -17.46
CA THR A 59 4.85 5.17 -16.87
C THR A 59 4.97 6.45 -16.05
N GLY A 60 6.18 6.86 -15.68
CA GLY A 60 6.45 7.99 -14.78
C GLY A 60 6.05 7.74 -13.33
N ASN A 61 5.58 6.54 -12.97
CA ASN A 61 5.13 6.23 -11.61
C ASN A 61 6.30 5.96 -10.67
N GLU A 62 6.14 6.35 -9.41
CA GLU A 62 7.05 5.95 -8.33
C GLU A 62 6.93 4.44 -8.08
N VAL A 63 8.07 3.76 -7.97
CA VAL A 63 8.17 2.34 -7.64
C VAL A 63 9.11 2.18 -6.45
N THR A 64 8.58 1.61 -5.37
CA THR A 64 9.32 1.33 -4.13
C THR A 64 9.44 -0.17 -3.95
N VAL A 65 10.66 -0.67 -3.78
CA VAL A 65 10.89 -2.04 -3.29
C VAL A 65 11.12 -1.97 -1.79
N ARG A 66 10.38 -2.78 -1.03
CA ARG A 66 10.44 -2.80 0.44
C ARG A 66 10.45 -4.22 0.99
N GLU A 67 10.99 -4.41 2.17
CA GLU A 67 10.82 -5.61 2.99
C GLU A 67 9.86 -5.30 4.14
N VAL A 68 8.90 -6.19 4.36
CA VAL A 68 7.95 -6.15 5.49
C VAL A 68 8.18 -7.37 6.36
N ILE A 69 8.24 -7.18 7.68
CA ILE A 69 8.32 -8.25 8.68
C ILE A 69 6.97 -8.39 9.38
N PHE A 70 6.38 -9.57 9.36
CA PHE A 70 5.11 -9.87 10.03
C PHE A 70 5.32 -10.24 11.50
N VAL A 71 4.37 -9.86 12.37
CA VAL A 71 4.46 -10.13 13.81
C VAL A 71 4.28 -11.62 14.12
N GLU A 72 3.36 -12.29 13.45
CA GLU A 72 2.91 -13.65 13.78
C GLU A 72 4.03 -14.70 13.67
N ASP A 73 4.77 -14.68 12.56
CA ASP A 73 5.75 -15.71 12.22
C ASP A 73 7.17 -15.14 11.96
N ARG A 74 7.35 -13.82 12.09
CA ARG A 74 8.57 -13.08 11.73
C ARG A 74 8.98 -13.28 10.27
N ARG A 75 8.04 -13.69 9.39
CA ARG A 75 8.32 -13.86 7.98
C ARG A 75 8.62 -12.51 7.34
N LYS A 76 9.64 -12.53 6.48
CA LYS A 76 10.05 -11.41 5.64
C LYS A 76 9.40 -11.55 4.28
N VAL A 77 8.77 -10.46 3.81
CA VAL A 77 8.17 -10.39 2.48
C VAL A 77 8.71 -9.17 1.77
N GLN A 78 9.34 -9.41 0.62
CA GLN A 78 9.73 -8.33 -0.27
C GLN A 78 8.54 -7.96 -1.16
N GLU A 79 8.18 -6.69 -1.19
CA GLU A 79 7.10 -6.17 -2.03
C GLU A 79 7.64 -5.13 -3.01
N THR A 80 7.16 -5.20 -4.25
CA THR A 80 7.33 -4.11 -5.22
C THR A 80 6.02 -3.32 -5.25
N VAL A 81 6.10 -2.03 -4.93
CA VAL A 81 4.93 -1.17 -4.79
C VAL A 81 4.96 -0.06 -5.82
N THR A 82 3.96 -0.02 -6.71
CA THR A 82 3.82 1.04 -7.71
C THR A 82 2.76 2.04 -7.26
N ALA A 83 3.12 3.31 -7.23
CA ALA A 83 2.24 4.40 -6.82
C ALA A 83 1.63 5.11 -8.04
N TYR A 84 0.31 5.05 -8.16
CA TYR A 84 -0.49 5.70 -9.20
C TYR A 84 -1.19 6.93 -8.60
N LYS A 85 -0.58 8.10 -8.79
CA LYS A 85 -1.16 9.37 -8.36
C LYS A 85 -2.53 9.59 -9.03
N PRO A 86 -3.53 10.17 -8.34
CA PRO A 86 -3.48 10.76 -6.99
C PRO A 86 -3.90 9.85 -5.85
N SER A 87 -4.32 8.61 -6.10
CA SER A 87 -5.10 7.91 -5.07
C SER A 87 -5.03 6.40 -5.12
N ARG A 88 -4.07 5.79 -5.84
CA ARG A 88 -3.96 4.33 -5.91
C ARG A 88 -2.52 3.85 -5.77
N VAL A 89 -2.33 2.73 -5.09
CA VAL A 89 -1.06 2.02 -4.94
C VAL A 89 -1.30 0.53 -5.15
N VAL A 90 -0.36 -0.15 -5.79
CA VAL A 90 -0.44 -1.59 -6.07
C VAL A 90 0.79 -2.27 -5.48
N PHE A 91 0.57 -3.21 -4.57
CA PHE A 91 1.58 -4.04 -3.93
C PHE A 91 1.66 -5.38 -4.68
N PHE A 92 2.85 -5.74 -5.15
CA PHE A 92 3.15 -7.03 -5.77
C PHE A 92 4.07 -7.83 -4.86
N GLN A 93 3.68 -9.06 -4.55
CA GLN A 93 4.47 -10.01 -3.77
C GLN A 93 5.09 -11.11 -4.67
N PRO A 94 6.19 -11.76 -4.25
CA PRO A 94 6.93 -12.70 -5.10
C PRO A 94 6.16 -13.99 -5.39
N ASP A 95 5.16 -14.32 -4.58
CA ASP A 95 4.24 -15.44 -4.78
C ASP A 95 3.18 -15.17 -5.87
N GLY A 96 3.21 -13.98 -6.47
CA GLY A 96 2.24 -13.52 -7.48
C GLY A 96 1.00 -12.86 -6.88
N SER A 97 0.90 -12.74 -5.55
CA SER A 97 -0.20 -12.04 -4.88
C SER A 97 -0.15 -10.54 -5.21
N ILE A 98 -1.31 -9.98 -5.58
CA ILE A 98 -1.48 -8.57 -5.90
C ILE A 98 -2.51 -7.95 -4.95
N CYS A 99 -2.11 -6.87 -4.27
CA CYS A 99 -3.02 -6.06 -3.48
C CYS A 99 -3.07 -4.65 -4.04
N SER A 100 -4.26 -4.18 -4.43
CA SER A 100 -4.47 -2.78 -4.83
C SER A 100 -5.21 -2.03 -3.73
N LYS A 101 -4.76 -0.82 -3.40
CA LYS A 101 -5.44 0.08 -2.47
C LYS A 101 -5.58 1.44 -3.12
N GLY A 102 -6.79 1.99 -3.10
CA GLY A 102 -7.00 3.34 -3.58
C GLY A 102 -8.43 3.83 -3.41
N THR A 103 -8.66 5.06 -3.86
CA THR A 103 -10.00 5.66 -3.90
C THR A 103 -10.61 5.44 -5.27
N ILE A 104 -11.90 5.12 -5.30
CA ILE A 104 -12.73 5.09 -6.51
C ILE A 104 -13.49 6.41 -6.68
#